data_AF-A0A2T4UHQ2-F1
#
_entry.id   AF-A0A2T4UHQ2-F1
#
_cell.length_a   1.000
_cell.length_b   1.000
_cell.length_c   1.000
_cell.angle_alpha   90.00
_cell.angle_beta   90.00
_cell.angle_gamma   90.00
#
_symmetry.space_group_name_H-M   'P 1'
#
loop_
_entity.id
_entity.type
_entity.pdbx_description
1 polymer ?
#
loop_
_entity_poly.entity_id
_entity_poly.type
_entity_poly.pdbx_seq_one_letter_code
_entity_poly.pdbx_strand_id
1 'polypeptide(L)'
;MAVCPNCKEPVSQFAAGCAVCGTDLEAHRRARAQRRGVRLPGLPRLVEADLVVGVVALAILGQPLIGIVLALLALYRHPDLIFPGPRRTALIALCGIGVVLLLATGGVGILFYGG
;
A
#
# COMPACT_ATOMS: atom_id res chain seq x y z
N MET A 1 -9.68 -13.58 -16.07
CA MET A 1 -9.63 -15.05 -16.25
C MET A 1 -8.67 -15.67 -15.25
N ALA A 2 -9.03 -16.76 -14.58
CA ALA A 2 -8.16 -17.48 -13.66
C ALA A 2 -7.69 -18.79 -14.31
N VAL A 3 -6.62 -19.38 -13.78
CA VAL A 3 -6.02 -20.61 -14.32
C VAL A 3 -6.02 -21.69 -13.24
N CYS A 4 -6.33 -22.94 -13.62
CA CYS A 4 -6.30 -24.08 -12.71
C CYS A 4 -4.86 -24.36 -12.25
N PRO A 5 -4.57 -24.47 -10.94
CA PRO A 5 -3.21 -24.69 -10.44
C PRO A 5 -2.62 -26.05 -10.82
N ASN A 6 -3.45 -27.04 -11.18
CA ASN A 6 -3.02 -28.40 -11.50
C ASN A 6 -2.78 -28.59 -13.01
N CYS A 7 -3.83 -28.40 -13.83
CA CYS A 7 -3.76 -28.64 -15.28
C CYS A 7 -3.49 -27.38 -16.13
N LYS A 8 -3.40 -26.20 -15.51
CA LYS A 8 -3.20 -24.90 -16.18
C LYS A 8 -4.28 -24.50 -17.20
N GLU A 9 -5.44 -25.14 -17.16
CA GLU A 9 -6.58 -24.77 -18.01
C GLU A 9 -7.20 -23.43 -17.57
N PRO A 10 -7.64 -22.56 -18.52
CA PRO A 10 -8.46 -21.39 -18.20
C PRO A 10 -9.77 -21.78 -17.53
N VAL A 11 -10.05 -21.16 -16.39
CA VAL A 11 -11.26 -21.40 -15.60
C VAL A 11 -11.97 -20.10 -15.25
N SER A 12 -13.30 -20.18 -15.14
CA SER A 12 -14.12 -19.09 -14.61
C SER A 12 -13.72 -18.78 -13.16
N GLN A 13 -13.76 -17.49 -12.80
CA GLN A 13 -13.47 -17.04 -11.43
C GLN A 13 -14.50 -17.53 -10.41
N PHE A 14 -15.68 -17.96 -10.87
CA PHE A 14 -16.77 -18.45 -10.02
C PHE A 14 -16.93 -19.97 -10.04
N ALA A 15 -16.10 -20.69 -10.81
CA ALA A 15 -16.15 -22.16 -10.82
C ALA A 15 -15.68 -22.72 -9.46
N ALA A 16 -16.46 -23.64 -8.88
CA ALA A 16 -16.09 -24.34 -7.64
C ALA A 16 -14.98 -25.38 -7.90
N GLY A 17 -15.02 -26.07 -9.05
CA GLY A 17 -14.02 -27.04 -9.46
C GLY A 17 -13.54 -26.83 -10.90
N CYS A 18 -12.41 -27.46 -11.25
CA CYS A 18 -11.93 -27.50 -12.62
C CYS A 18 -12.66 -28.59 -13.41
N ALA A 19 -13.25 -28.23 -14.55
CA ALA A 19 -14.00 -29.16 -15.42
C ALA A 19 -13.11 -30.23 -16.10
N VAL A 20 -11.78 -29.99 -16.17
CA VAL A 20 -10.84 -30.89 -16.86
C VAL A 20 -10.20 -31.89 -15.91
N CYS A 21 -9.69 -31.44 -14.76
CA CYS A 21 -8.94 -32.30 -13.84
C CYS A 21 -9.65 -32.53 -12.50
N GLY A 22 -10.88 -32.04 -12.32
CA GLY A 22 -11.69 -32.25 -11.12
C GLY A 22 -11.17 -31.57 -9.84
N THR A 23 -10.12 -30.76 -9.92
CA THR A 23 -9.51 -30.12 -8.75
C THR A 23 -10.45 -29.06 -8.15
N ASP A 24 -10.61 -29.08 -6.82
CA ASP A 24 -11.38 -28.07 -6.06
C ASP A 24 -10.63 -26.72 -6.05
N LEU A 25 -11.14 -25.78 -6.84
CA LEU A 25 -10.57 -24.44 -6.97
C LEU A 25 -10.94 -23.56 -5.80
N GLU A 26 -12.08 -23.82 -5.16
CA GLU A 26 -12.59 -23.03 -4.05
C GLU A 26 -11.74 -23.27 -2.79
N ALA A 27 -11.39 -24.52 -2.50
CA ALA A 27 -10.43 -24.86 -1.46
C ALA A 27 -9.08 -24.13 -1.66
N HIS A 28 -8.56 -24.12 -2.89
CA HIS A 28 -7.33 -23.39 -3.22
C HIS A 28 -7.48 -21.86 -3.05
N ARG A 29 -8.63 -21.27 -3.38
CA ARG A 29 -8.89 -19.85 -3.14
C ARG A 29 -8.94 -19.54 -1.65
N ARG A 30 -9.62 -20.37 -0.85
CA ARG A 30 -9.68 -20.23 0.62
C ARG A 30 -8.29 -20.33 1.23
N ALA A 31 -7.48 -21.30 0.80
CA ALA A 31 -6.10 -21.43 1.25
C ALA A 31 -5.23 -20.21 0.86
N ARG A 32 -5.38 -19.66 -0.35
CA ARG A 32 -4.68 -18.42 -0.75
C ARG A 32 -5.16 -17.20 0.05
N ALA A 33 -6.47 -17.09 0.31
CA ALA A 33 -7.03 -16.01 1.11
C ALA A 33 -6.50 -16.07 2.55
N GLN A 34 -6.42 -17.28 3.13
CA GLN A 34 -5.79 -17.50 4.43
C GLN A 34 -4.30 -17.14 4.43
N ARG A 35 -3.55 -17.51 3.37
CA ARG A 35 -2.13 -17.12 3.24
C ARG A 35 -1.93 -15.61 3.10
N ARG A 36 -2.84 -14.90 2.44
CA ARG A 36 -2.83 -13.43 2.39
C ARG A 36 -3.22 -12.80 3.74
N GLY A 37 -4.01 -13.51 4.54
CA GLY A 37 -4.42 -13.10 5.87
C GLY A 37 -3.57 -13.70 7.00
N VAL A 38 -2.31 -14.11 6.74
CA VAL A 38 -1.40 -14.57 7.79
C VAL A 38 -1.12 -13.41 8.73
N ARG A 39 -1.93 -13.33 9.78
CA ARG A 39 -1.69 -12.50 10.94
C ARG A 39 -0.49 -13.10 11.64
N LEU A 40 0.63 -12.38 11.64
CA LEU A 40 1.76 -12.75 12.47
C LEU A 40 1.33 -12.69 13.94
N PRO A 41 1.37 -13.80 14.69
CA PRO A 41 0.99 -13.80 16.09
C PRO A 41 2.08 -13.06 16.87
N GLY A 42 1.80 -11.82 17.28
CA GLY A 42 2.70 -11.03 18.13
C GLY A 42 2.96 -9.59 17.66
N LEU A 43 2.49 -9.17 16.49
CA LEU A 43 2.54 -7.74 16.15
C LEU A 43 1.32 -7.02 16.74
N PRO A 44 1.51 -5.98 17.57
CA PRO A 44 0.40 -5.17 18.05
C PRO A 44 -0.33 -4.57 16.87
N ARG A 45 -1.67 -4.60 16.89
CA ARG A 45 -2.58 -4.08 15.85
C ARG A 45 -2.30 -2.64 15.41
N LEU A 46 -1.50 -1.89 16.16
CA LEU A 46 -1.01 -0.56 15.78
C LEU A 46 -0.08 -0.57 14.56
N VAL A 47 0.63 -1.68 14.26
CA VAL A 47 1.61 -1.73 13.15
C VAL A 47 0.94 -2.06 11.81
N GLU A 48 -0.18 -2.78 11.82
CA GLU A 48 -0.95 -3.08 10.60
C GLU A 48 -1.73 -1.86 10.07
N ALA A 49 -1.95 -0.86 10.93
CA ALA A 49 -2.42 0.47 10.55
C ALA A 49 -1.21 1.39 10.28
N ASP A 50 -0.63 1.16 9.11
CA ASP A 50 0.23 2.08 8.37
C ASP A 50 1.65 2.32 8.88
N LEU A 51 2.45 1.26 8.92
CA LEU A 51 3.91 1.36 8.78
C LEU A 51 4.32 2.28 7.61
N VAL A 52 3.56 2.27 6.50
CA VAL A 52 3.79 3.16 5.35
C VAL A 52 3.62 4.63 5.73
N VAL A 53 2.56 4.98 6.47
CA VAL A 53 2.32 6.37 6.94
C VAL A 53 3.41 6.77 7.93
N GLY A 54 3.82 5.86 8.83
CA GLY A 54 4.94 6.09 9.75
C GLY A 54 6.27 6.32 9.03
N VAL A 55 6.58 5.53 8.00
CA VAL A 55 7.80 5.68 7.19
C VAL A 55 7.78 6.97 6.38
N VAL A 56 6.63 7.33 5.79
CA VAL A 56 6.46 8.60 5.06
C VAL A 56 6.64 9.78 6.01
N ALA A 57 6.03 9.75 7.21
CA ALA A 57 6.19 10.80 8.20
C ALA A 57 7.65 10.96 8.66
N LEU A 58 8.35 9.85 8.91
CA LEU A 58 9.76 9.87 9.29
C LEU A 58 10.64 10.41 8.14
N ALA A 59 10.35 10.03 6.90
CA ALA A 59 11.04 10.53 5.72
C ALA A 59 10.83 12.03 5.51
N ILE A 60 9.63 12.56 5.79
CA ILE A 60 9.34 14.00 5.75
C ILE A 60 10.21 14.77 6.74
N LEU A 61 10.45 14.23 7.94
CA LEU A 61 11.29 14.86 8.96
C LEU A 61 12.79 14.89 8.59
N GLY A 62 13.29 13.85 7.91
CA GLY A 62 14.70 13.75 7.54
C GLY A 62 15.06 14.46 6.23
N GLN A 63 14.20 14.33 5.20
CA GLN A 63 14.42 14.90 3.87
C GLN A 63 13.06 15.09 3.17
N PRO A 64 12.50 16.31 3.14
CA PRO A 64 11.11 16.53 2.73
C PRO A 64 10.82 16.08 1.29
N LEU A 65 11.80 16.16 0.38
CA LEU A 65 11.70 15.65 -0.99
C LEU A 65 11.42 14.15 -1.05
N ILE A 66 12.11 13.35 -0.23
CA ILE A 66 11.95 11.89 -0.20
C ILE A 66 10.56 11.53 0.34
N GLY A 67 10.10 12.26 1.37
CA GLY A 67 8.76 12.10 1.92
C GLY A 67 7.64 12.31 0.90
N ILE A 68 7.74 13.37 0.08
CA ILE A 68 6.74 13.68 -0.97
C ILE A 68 6.73 12.59 -2.04
N VAL A 69 7.89 12.14 -2.51
CA VAL A 69 8.00 11.08 -3.53
C VAL A 69 7.42 9.77 -3.03
N LEU A 70 7.69 9.38 -1.78
CA LEU A 70 7.14 8.16 -1.19
C LEU A 70 5.62 8.22 -1.03
N ALA A 71 5.07 9.37 -0.63
CA ALA A 71 3.64 9.55 -0.51
C ALA A 71 2.94 9.45 -1.88
N LEU A 72 3.50 10.07 -2.92
CA LEU A 72 3.02 9.96 -4.30
C LEU A 72 3.10 8.54 -4.84
N LEU A 73 4.20 7.83 -4.58
CA LEU A 73 4.38 6.44 -4.99
C LEU A 73 3.35 5.52 -4.31
N ALA A 74 3.08 5.75 -3.02
CA ALA A 74 2.06 5.01 -2.27
C ALA A 74 0.65 5.24 -2.84
N LEU A 75 0.32 6.49 -3.22
CA LEU A 75 -0.91 6.85 -3.91
C LEU A 75 -1.03 6.17 -5.29
N TYR A 76 0.05 6.14 -6.07
CA TYR A 76 0.06 5.53 -7.41
C TYR A 76 -0.07 4.00 -7.37
N ARG A 77 0.56 3.36 -6.37
CA ARG A 77 0.58 1.89 -6.25
C ARG A 77 -0.73 1.30 -5.74
N HIS A 78 -1.57 2.09 -5.07
CA HIS A 78 -2.84 1.65 -4.49
C HIS A 78 -4.05 2.42 -5.06
N PRO A 79 -4.39 2.20 -6.34
CA PRO A 79 -5.57 2.82 -6.96
C PRO A 79 -6.89 2.34 -6.37
N ASP A 80 -6.92 1.19 -5.68
CA ASP A 80 -8.12 0.61 -5.04
C ASP A 80 -8.63 1.41 -3.84
N LEU A 81 -7.94 2.49 -3.43
CA LEU A 81 -8.37 3.46 -2.41
C LEU A 81 -9.43 4.44 -2.97
N ILE A 82 -10.38 3.93 -3.75
CA ILE A 82 -11.42 4.68 -4.49
C ILE A 82 -12.39 5.39 -3.53
N PHE A 83 -12.65 4.82 -2.34
CA PHE A 83 -13.39 5.49 -1.28
C PHE A 83 -12.44 6.30 -0.37
N PRO A 84 -12.88 7.43 0.23
CA PRO A 84 -12.11 8.20 1.19
C PRO A 84 -11.92 7.40 2.49
N GLY A 85 -11.05 6.39 2.43
CA GLY A 85 -10.61 5.64 3.59
C GLY A 85 -9.60 6.47 4.40
N PRO A 86 -9.51 6.24 5.72
CA PRO A 86 -8.63 6.99 6.62
C PRO A 86 -7.15 6.98 6.20
N ARG A 87 -6.72 5.97 5.43
CA ARG A 87 -5.35 5.87 4.89
C ARG A 87 -5.05 6.88 3.79
N ARG A 88 -5.99 7.09 2.87
CA ARG A 88 -5.81 8.02 1.75
C ARG A 88 -5.82 9.47 2.23
N THR A 89 -6.68 9.81 3.19
CA THR A 89 -6.69 11.13 3.82
C THR A 89 -5.40 11.39 4.61
N ALA A 90 -4.88 10.40 5.33
CA ALA A 90 -3.59 10.51 6.01
C ALA A 90 -2.42 10.73 5.03
N LEU A 91 -2.36 10.01 3.91
CA LEU A 91 -1.32 10.21 2.89
C LEU A 91 -1.40 11.59 2.22
N ILE A 92 -2.61 12.08 1.92
CA ILE A 92 -2.80 13.42 1.37
C ILE A 92 -2.37 14.49 2.38
N ALA A 93 -2.74 14.34 3.65
CA ALA A 93 -2.32 15.25 4.71
C ALA A 93 -0.80 15.27 4.87
N LEU A 94 -0.14 14.10 4.84
CA LEU A 94 1.32 14.00 4.90
C LEU A 94 2.01 14.62 3.68
N CYS A 95 1.47 14.43 2.47
CA CYS A 95 1.93 15.17 1.28
C CYS A 95 1.88 16.69 1.52
N GLY A 96 0.77 17.20 2.02
CA GLY A 96 0.60 18.63 2.34
C GLY A 96 1.61 19.12 3.38
N ILE A 97 1.78 18.37 4.47
CA ILE A 97 2.76 18.67 5.53
C ILE A 97 4.19 18.68 4.97
N GLY A 98 4.55 17.71 4.12
CA GLY A 98 5.85 17.66 3.47
C GLY A 98 6.13 18.86 2.57
N VAL A 99 5.14 19.32 1.80
CA VAL A 99 5.26 20.53 0.96
C VAL A 99 5.43 21.79 1.83
N VAL A 100 4.67 21.93 2.91
CA VAL A 100 4.79 23.07 3.84
C VAL A 100 6.17 23.08 4.50
N LEU A 101 6.67 21.92 4.96
CA LEU A 101 8.02 21.79 5.51
C LEU A 101 9.10 22.10 4.50
N LEU A 102 8.94 21.68 3.24
CA LEU A 102 9.86 22.00 2.16
C LEU A 102 9.91 23.51 1.86
N LEU A 103 8.76 24.19 1.88
CA LEU A 103 8.70 25.64 1.72
C LEU A 103 9.27 26.38 2.94
N ALA A 104 9.03 25.89 4.15
CA ALA A 104 9.58 26.47 5.37
C ALA A 104 11.11 26.32 5.44
N THR A 105 11.63 25.13 5.14
CA THR A 105 13.09 24.86 5.15
C THR A 105 13.80 25.43 3.92
N GLY A 106 13.18 25.38 2.74
CA GLY A 106 13.69 26.00 1.52
C GLY A 106 13.67 27.52 1.57
N GLY A 107 12.65 28.13 2.19
CA GLY A 107 12.61 29.56 2.47
C GLY A 107 13.72 30.01 3.41
N VAL A 108 14.04 29.21 4.44
CA VAL A 108 15.18 29.46 5.33
C VAL A 108 16.51 29.23 4.61
N GLY A 109 16.63 28.21 3.75
CA GLY A 109 17.82 27.95 2.94
C GLY A 109 18.16 29.08 1.96
N ILE A 110 17.16 29.66 1.30
CA ILE A 110 17.34 30.82 0.39
C ILE A 110 17.79 32.07 1.16
N LEU A 111 17.32 32.26 2.39
CA LEU A 111 17.74 33.37 3.26
C LEU A 111 19.17 33.23 3.81
N PHE A 112 19.69 32.01 3.98
CA PHE A 112 21.04 31.77 4.50
C PHE A 112 22.11 31.50 3.43
N TYR A 113 21.76 31.00 2.24
CA TYR A 113 22.72 30.78 1.14
C TYR A 113 22.77 31.92 0.10
N GLY A 114 21.93 32.95 0.27
CA GLY A 114 21.85 34.13 -0.61
C GLY A 114 22.34 35.43 0.02
N GLY A 115 23.18 35.36 1.06
CA GLY A 115 23.81 36.52 1.73
C GLY A 115 25.32 36.54 1.54
#